data_AF-A0AAU9R730-F1
#
_entry.id   AF-A0AAU9R730-F1
#
_cell.length_a   1.000
_cell.length_b   1.000
_cell.length_c   1.000
_cell.angle_alpha   90.00
_cell.angle_beta   90.00
_cell.angle_gamma   90.00
#
_symmetry.space_group_name_H-M   'P 1'
#
loop_
_entity.id
_entity.type
_entity.pdbx_description
1 polymer ?
#
loop_
_entity_poly.entity_id
_entity_poly.type
_entity_poly.pdbx_seq_one_letter_code
_entity_poly.pdbx_strand_id
1 'polypeptide(L)' 'MASTIMLLVSDVARALPLCVSKDECKSPFGIWCGDGSGGTCFHFSCQMDIDCRKLVRCNTPGPYCRKGVCSC' A
#
# COMPACT_ATOMS: atom_id res chain seq x y z
N MET A 1 0.53 -12.13 -42.76
CA MET A 1 0.01 -12.38 -41.40
C MET A 1 0.87 -11.56 -40.44
N ALA A 2 0.46 -10.32 -40.17
CA ALA A 2 1.21 -9.43 -39.28
C ALA A 2 0.72 -9.70 -37.85
N SER A 3 1.60 -10.28 -37.05
CA SER A 3 1.36 -10.57 -35.64
C SER A 3 1.53 -9.28 -34.86
N THR A 4 0.41 -8.58 -34.60
CA THR A 4 0.39 -7.41 -33.73
C THR A 4 0.34 -7.89 -32.29
N ILE A 5 1.49 -8.34 -31.76
CA ILE A 5 1.67 -8.46 -30.32
C ILE A 5 1.83 -7.02 -29.81
N MET A 6 0.70 -6.33 -29.61
CA MET A 6 0.67 -5.19 -28.73
C MET A 6 0.90 -5.73 -27.33
N LEU A 7 2.18 -5.77 -26.93
CA LEU A 7 2.58 -5.75 -25.54
C LEU A 7 1.96 -4.48 -24.97
N LEU A 8 0.74 -4.60 -24.46
CA LEU A 8 0.14 -3.65 -23.54
C LEU A 8 1.01 -3.69 -22.29
N VAL A 9 2.12 -2.94 -22.33
CA VAL A 9 2.69 -2.30 -21.16
C VAL A 9 1.61 -1.32 -20.74
N SER A 10 0.60 -1.85 -20.08
CA SER A 10 -0.38 -1.06 -19.36
C SER A 10 0.41 -0.45 -18.22
N ASP A 11 1.01 0.69 -18.51
CA ASP A 11 1.43 1.75 -17.59
C ASP A 11 0.18 2.26 -16.84
N VAL A 12 -0.53 1.33 -16.20
CA VAL A 12 -1.35 1.64 -15.05
C VAL A 12 -0.31 2.07 -14.03
N ALA A 13 -0.07 3.38 -14.00
CA ALA A 13 0.34 4.07 -12.80
C ALA A 13 -0.65 3.64 -11.72
N ARG A 14 -0.38 2.50 -11.08
CA ARG A 14 -1.24 1.91 -10.05
C ARG A 14 -1.26 2.93 -8.95
N ALA A 15 -2.34 3.72 -8.91
CA ALA A 15 -2.56 4.66 -7.84
C ALA A 15 -2.48 3.87 -6.54
N LEU A 16 -1.43 4.13 -5.76
CA LEU A 16 -1.18 3.41 -4.51
C LEU A 16 -2.43 3.52 -3.62
N PRO A 17 -2.86 2.42 -2.99
CA PRO A 17 -4.06 2.42 -2.16
C PRO A 17 -3.92 3.43 -1.02
N LEU A 18 -5.01 4.14 -0.74
CA LEU A 18 -5.10 5.02 0.42
C LEU A 18 -5.47 4.18 1.64
N CYS A 19 -4.66 4.28 2.68
CA CYS A 19 -4.78 3.47 3.87
C CYS A 19 -4.70 4.35 5.14
N VAL A 20 -5.16 3.79 6.26
CA VAL A 20 -5.17 4.45 7.56
C VAL A 20 -4.70 3.49 8.65
N SER A 21 -4.15 4.04 9.74
CA SER A 21 -3.96 3.26 10.95
C SER A 21 -5.33 2.94 11.53
N LYS A 22 -5.59 1.67 11.78
CA LYS A 22 -6.75 1.26 12.55
C LYS A 22 -6.26 0.36 13.67
N ASP A 23 -6.63 0.68 14.91
CA ASP A 23 -6.25 -0.11 16.09
C ASP A 23 -6.76 -1.56 16.03
N GLU A 24 -7.75 -1.83 15.18
CA GLU A 24 -8.29 -3.15 14.90
C GLU A 24 -7.34 -4.02 14.06
N CYS A 25 -6.39 -3.44 13.32
CA CYS A 25 -5.28 -4.17 12.73
C CYS A 25 -4.23 -4.46 13.82
N LYS A 26 -4.61 -5.29 14.81
CA LYS A 26 -3.78 -5.59 15.98
C LYS A 26 -2.56 -6.44 15.60
N SER A 27 -1.40 -5.82 15.83
CA SER A 27 -0.07 -6.35 16.17
C SER A 27 0.56 -7.51 15.35
N PRO A 28 1.83 -7.38 14.93
CA PRO A 28 2.71 -6.24 15.12
C PRO A 28 2.50 -5.24 13.98
N PHE A 29 1.60 -4.27 14.19
CA PHE A 29 1.28 -3.15 13.30
C PHE A 29 0.70 -3.55 11.94
N GLY A 30 -0.55 -3.16 11.67
CA GLY A 30 -1.16 -3.32 10.35
C GLY A 30 -1.79 -2.03 9.88
N ILE A 31 -1.78 -1.83 8.56
CA ILE A 31 -2.45 -0.70 7.94
C ILE A 31 -3.77 -1.20 7.34
N TRP A 32 -4.86 -0.50 7.65
CA TRP A 32 -6.15 -0.74 7.04
C TRP A 32 -6.23 -0.01 5.71
N CYS A 33 -6.32 -0.75 4.61
CA CYS A 33 -6.53 -0.20 3.28
C CYS A 33 -7.97 -0.52 2.86
N GLY A 34 -8.81 0.51 2.75
CA GLY A 34 -10.22 0.36 2.40
C GLY A 34 -10.68 1.46 1.46
N ASP A 35 -11.69 1.15 0.65
CA ASP A 35 -12.24 2.02 -0.39
C ASP A 35 -13.55 2.72 0.03
N GLY A 36 -13.88 2.70 1.33
CA GLY A 36 -15.12 3.25 1.89
C GLY A 36 -16.26 2.24 2.01
N SER A 37 -16.19 1.09 1.32
CA SER A 37 -17.22 0.02 1.36
C SER A 37 -16.79 -1.18 2.22
N GLY A 38 -15.48 -1.33 2.40
CA GLY A 38 -14.82 -2.39 3.13
C GLY A 38 -13.32 -2.15 3.11
N GLY A 39 -12.55 -3.07 3.70
CA GLY A 39 -11.09 -2.96 3.67
C GLY A 39 -10.40 -4.20 4.21
N THR A 40 -9.09 -4.18 4.15
CA THR A 40 -8.25 -5.30 4.61
C THR A 40 -7.05 -4.75 5.38
N CYS A 41 -6.68 -5.45 6.45
CA CYS A 41 -5.45 -5.20 7.19
C CYS A 41 -4.27 -5.80 6.43
N PHE A 42 -3.28 -4.97 6.10
CA PHE A 42 -2.03 -5.41 5.49
C PHE A 42 -0.86 -5.15 6.43
N HIS A 43 0.04 -6.12 6.51
CA HIS A 43 1.30 -6.02 7.24
C HIS A 43 2.43 -6.00 6.21
N PHE A 44 2.88 -4.82 5.84
CA PHE A 44 4.01 -4.66 4.92
C PHE A 44 5.29 -4.50 5.72
N SER A 45 6.21 -5.44 5.62
CA SER A 45 7.54 -5.29 6.22
C SER A 45 8.30 -4.15 5.55
N CYS A 46 9.14 -3.45 6.32
CA CYS A 46 9.97 -2.36 5.84
C CYS A 46 11.29 -2.29 6.60
N GLN A 47 12.30 -1.68 5.99
CA GLN A 47 13.52 -1.26 6.67
C GLN A 47 13.56 0.25 6.85
N MET A 48 12.94 0.99 5.92
CA MET A 48 12.96 2.44 5.86
C MET A 48 11.65 2.99 5.29
N ASP A 49 11.33 4.25 5.59
CA ASP A 49 10.05 4.87 5.20
C ASP A 49 9.77 4.83 3.70
N ILE A 50 10.82 4.84 2.87
CA ILE A 50 10.67 4.81 1.41
C ILE A 50 10.07 3.48 0.93
N ASP A 51 10.25 2.40 1.68
CA ASP A 51 9.66 1.09 1.34
C ASP A 51 8.14 1.19 1.39
N CYS A 52 7.62 1.85 2.43
CA CYS A 52 6.19 2.05 2.63
C CYS A 52 5.60 3.03 1.61
N ARG A 53 6.34 4.09 1.24
CA ARG A 53 5.92 5.06 0.21
C ARG A 53 5.78 4.45 -1.18
N LYS A 54 6.39 3.30 -1.45
CA LYS A 54 6.23 2.54 -2.70
C LYS A 54 4.99 1.64 -2.70
N LEU A 55 4.36 1.42 -1.54
CA LEU A 55 3.29 0.43 -1.37
C LEU A 55 1.93 1.06 -1.10
N VAL A 56 1.88 2.13 -0.30
CA VAL A 56 0.63 2.72 0.18
C VAL A 56 0.71 4.24 0.25
N ARG A 57 -0.45 4.90 0.31
CA ARG A 57 -0.59 6.32 0.69
C ARG A 57 -1.35 6.39 2.01
N CYS A 58 -1.04 7.36 2.86
CA CYS A 58 -1.78 7.59 4.10
C CYS A 58 -2.55 8.90 4.03
N ASN A 59 -3.69 8.96 4.72
CA ASN A 59 -4.50 10.18 4.80
C ASN A 59 -3.92 11.25 5.74
N THR A 60 -2.70 11.03 6.25
CA THR A 60 -1.84 11.85 7.15
C THR A 60 -1.88 11.46 8.64
N PRO A 61 -0.74 11.54 9.36
CA PRO A 61 0.65 11.55 8.85
C PRO A 61 1.10 10.14 8.37
N GLY A 62 2.00 10.04 7.39
CA GLY A 62 2.58 8.77 6.89
C GLY A 62 2.61 8.59 5.35
N PRO A 63 3.07 7.44 4.81
CA PRO A 63 3.49 6.23 5.52
C PRO A 63 4.94 6.27 6.02
N TYR A 64 5.20 5.61 7.15
CA TYR A 64 6.52 5.49 7.78
C TYR A 64 6.79 4.04 8.19
N CYS A 65 8.07 3.70 8.33
CA CYS A 65 8.50 2.40 8.80
C CYS A 65 8.68 2.42 10.32
N ARG A 66 7.91 1.61 11.05
CA ARG A 66 7.98 1.53 12.51
C ARG A 66 8.16 0.09 12.95
N LYS A 67 9.25 -0.18 13.68
CA LYS A 67 9.57 -1.53 14.19
C LYS A 67 9.58 -2.61 13.07
N GLY A 68 10.03 -2.24 11.88
CA GLY A 68 10.13 -3.15 10.74
C GLY A 68 8.82 -3.39 9.97
N VAL A 69 7.75 -2.65 10.27
CA VAL A 69 6.46 -2.76 9.59
C VAL A 69 5.94 -1.36 9.23
N CYS A 70 5.36 -1.24 8.04
CA CYS A 70 4.77 0.00 7.58
C CYS A 70 3.58 0.38 8.46
N SER A 71 3.52 1.66 8.79
CA SER A 71 2.39 2.27 9.48
C SER A 71 2.00 3.53 8.72
N CYS A 72 0.69 3.75 8.62
CA CYS A 72 0.15 5.09 8.78
C CYS A 72 0.03 5.31 10.31
#